data_AF-A0A496BGE8-F1
#
_entry.id   AF-A0A496BGE8-F1
#
_cell.length_a   1.000
_cell.length_b   1.000
_cell.length_c   1.000
_cell.angle_alpha   90.00
_cell.angle_beta   90.00
_cell.angle_gamma   90.00
#
_symmetry.space_group_name_H-M   'P 1'
#
loop_
_entity.id
_entity.type
_entity.pdbx_description
1 polymer ?
#
loop_
_entity_poly.entity_id
_entity_poly.type
_entity_poly.pdbx_seq_one_letter_code
_entity_poly.pdbx_strand_id
1 'polypeptide(L)'
;MRQTTLARITNGMLSLLLVLSLCLGSGLADADEQARFGEVVKDMKERADKEAQNKAALEQLARAPLTEAQQKLLQSLLKSGGMVEAGLSTAPYLAYLKEQVGKDYPDFPAYVAAMPTPKRKTAVLFAFKDAFPPETSAKELQIFVGYYFKVRQLIAEKGFAVLDTDEHGELRRHHLAKPYSEFMQKELKGIAFLVFLKKMMQAAMIPDNLAAMHTKVYQRAWQERLEKHGASEGLLRCAIATPTEFALMRSFFEDTTAFEKWILESAEGAAAEENAESQ
;
A
#
# COMPACT_ATOMS: atom_id res chain seq x y z
N MET A 1 -6.88 -5.14 21.22
CA MET A 1 -7.26 -4.07 20.27
C MET A 1 -7.28 -4.57 18.82
N ARG A 2 -8.13 -5.56 18.47
CA ARG A 2 -8.30 -6.10 17.09
C ARG A 2 -9.57 -5.57 16.40
N GLN A 3 -10.29 -4.62 17.01
CA GLN A 3 -11.67 -4.28 16.62
C GLN A 3 -11.83 -3.09 15.67
N THR A 4 -10.81 -2.26 15.42
CA THR A 4 -11.02 -0.99 14.70
C THR A 4 -11.04 -1.12 13.17
N THR A 5 -10.31 -2.08 12.58
CA THR A 5 -10.32 -2.27 11.12
C THR A 5 -11.53 -3.08 10.65
N LEU A 6 -11.95 -4.10 11.41
CA LEU A 6 -13.20 -4.81 11.12
C LEU A 6 -14.42 -3.89 11.31
N ALA A 7 -14.43 -3.05 12.35
CA ALA A 7 -15.56 -2.15 12.63
C ALA A 7 -15.83 -1.11 11.52
N ARG A 8 -14.77 -0.60 10.85
CA ARG A 8 -14.92 0.37 9.74
C ARG A 8 -15.41 -0.28 8.45
N ILE A 9 -14.93 -1.49 8.14
CA ILE A 9 -15.44 -2.30 7.02
C ILE A 9 -16.90 -2.70 7.29
N THR A 10 -17.26 -3.06 8.52
CA THR A 10 -18.63 -3.42 8.87
C THR A 10 -19.59 -2.24 8.89
N ASN A 11 -19.20 -1.01 9.27
CA ASN A 11 -20.14 0.13 9.34
C ASN A 11 -20.49 0.74 7.98
N GLY A 12 -19.51 0.84 7.07
CA GLY A 12 -19.76 1.24 5.68
C GLY A 12 -20.58 0.18 4.93
N MET A 13 -20.30 -1.11 5.20
CA MET A 13 -21.05 -2.22 4.62
C MET A 13 -22.43 -2.42 5.24
N LEU A 14 -22.63 -2.21 6.55
CA LEU A 14 -23.96 -2.28 7.18
C LEU A 14 -24.86 -1.20 6.62
N SER A 15 -24.33 0.01 6.42
CA SER A 15 -25.09 1.13 5.85
C SER A 15 -25.51 0.84 4.41
N LEU A 16 -24.65 0.20 3.62
CA LEU A 16 -24.97 -0.20 2.24
C LEU A 16 -25.88 -1.44 2.18
N LEU A 17 -25.74 -2.41 3.10
CA LEU A 17 -26.63 -3.55 3.28
C LEU A 17 -28.02 -3.11 3.75
N LEU A 18 -28.10 -2.09 4.61
CA LEU A 18 -29.36 -1.45 5.00
C LEU A 18 -30.01 -0.77 3.80
N VAL A 19 -29.24 -0.01 3.01
CA VAL A 19 -29.74 0.61 1.76
C VAL A 19 -30.20 -0.45 0.76
N LEU A 20 -29.48 -1.55 0.59
CA LEU A 20 -29.89 -2.68 -0.26
C LEU A 20 -31.16 -3.36 0.27
N SER A 21 -31.29 -3.54 1.59
CA SER A 21 -32.50 -4.10 2.21
C SER A 21 -33.72 -3.16 2.19
N LEU A 22 -33.48 -1.85 2.11
CA LEU A 22 -34.52 -0.82 2.01
C LEU A 22 -34.94 -0.56 0.56
N CYS A 23 -34.04 -0.77 -0.42
CA CYS A 23 -34.34 -0.67 -1.85
C CYS A 23 -35.00 -1.94 -2.40
N LEU A 24 -34.69 -3.12 -1.83
CA LEU A 24 -35.34 -4.38 -2.15
C LEU A 24 -36.50 -4.57 -1.17
N GLY A 25 -37.64 -3.96 -1.48
CA GLY A 25 -38.87 -4.10 -0.69
C GLY A 25 -39.19 -5.56 -0.37
N SER A 26 -39.79 -5.78 0.80
CA SER A 26 -40.22 -7.08 1.34
C SER A 26 -41.09 -7.86 0.36
N GLY A 27 -40.46 -8.62 -0.53
CA GLY A 27 -41.11 -9.42 -1.55
C GLY A 27 -40.16 -10.47 -2.09
N LEU A 28 -40.16 -11.64 -1.44
CA LEU A 28 -39.64 -12.93 -1.91
C LEU A 28 -38.20 -12.89 -2.45
N ALA A 29 -37.22 -13.03 -1.54
CA ALA A 29 -35.87 -13.42 -1.92
C ALA A 29 -35.92 -14.79 -2.63
N ASP A 30 -35.76 -14.76 -3.94
CA ASP A 30 -35.68 -15.95 -4.78
C ASP A 30 -34.41 -16.74 -4.44
N ALA A 31 -34.39 -18.05 -4.69
CA ALA A 31 -33.24 -18.92 -4.37
C ALA A 31 -31.93 -18.45 -5.07
N ASP A 32 -32.07 -17.74 -6.20
CA ASP A 32 -30.97 -17.12 -6.95
C ASP A 32 -30.33 -15.94 -6.19
N GLU A 33 -31.11 -15.16 -5.43
CA GLU A 33 -30.56 -14.05 -4.63
C GLU A 33 -29.78 -14.55 -3.40
N GLN A 34 -30.27 -15.60 -2.74
CA GLN A 34 -29.53 -16.26 -1.65
C GLN A 34 -28.25 -16.94 -2.14
N ALA A 35 -28.27 -17.56 -3.32
CA ALA A 35 -27.08 -18.14 -3.93
C ALA A 35 -26.03 -17.07 -4.26
N ARG A 36 -26.45 -15.95 -4.87
CA ARG A 36 -25.58 -14.79 -5.16
C ARG A 36 -25.02 -14.15 -3.88
N PHE A 37 -25.81 -14.06 -2.82
CA PHE A 37 -25.32 -13.57 -1.52
C PHE A 37 -24.26 -14.52 -0.92
N GLY A 38 -24.48 -15.84 -1.02
CA GLY A 38 -23.50 -16.85 -0.62
C GLY A 38 -22.17 -16.73 -1.39
N GLU A 39 -22.21 -16.46 -2.69
CA GLU A 39 -21.02 -16.20 -3.50
C GLU A 39 -20.27 -14.93 -3.08
N VAL A 40 -20.99 -13.84 -2.79
CA VAL A 40 -20.37 -12.59 -2.31
C VAL A 40 -19.67 -12.81 -0.97
N VAL A 41 -20.30 -13.51 -0.02
CA VAL A 41 -19.69 -13.81 1.28
C VAL A 41 -18.45 -14.71 1.13
N LYS A 42 -18.50 -15.70 0.24
CA LYS A 42 -17.37 -16.56 -0.08
C LYS A 42 -16.21 -15.77 -0.70
N ASP A 43 -16.49 -14.95 -1.71
CA ASP A 43 -15.52 -14.03 -2.35
C ASP A 43 -14.84 -13.14 -1.31
N MET A 44 -15.61 -12.61 -0.35
CA MET A 44 -15.08 -11.76 0.72
C MET A 44 -14.18 -12.51 1.68
N LYS A 45 -14.55 -13.73 2.08
CA LYS A 45 -13.74 -14.55 2.98
C LYS A 45 -12.42 -14.95 2.33
N GLU A 46 -12.46 -15.40 1.07
CA GLU A 46 -11.26 -15.77 0.33
C GLU A 46 -10.30 -14.57 0.16
N ARG A 47 -10.84 -13.36 -0.04
CA ARG A 47 -10.03 -12.13 -0.06
C ARG A 47 -9.42 -11.80 1.29
N ALA A 48 -10.18 -11.90 2.36
CA ALA A 48 -9.69 -11.64 3.71
C ALA A 48 -8.56 -12.61 4.08
N ASP A 49 -8.70 -13.90 3.72
CA ASP A 49 -7.67 -14.92 3.94
C ASP A 49 -6.40 -14.61 3.11
N LYS A 50 -6.55 -14.25 1.83
CA LYS A 50 -5.42 -13.82 0.97
C LYS A 50 -4.74 -12.56 1.50
N GLU A 51 -5.50 -11.58 1.95
CA GLU A 51 -4.97 -10.34 2.52
C GLU A 51 -4.16 -10.63 3.80
N ALA A 52 -4.67 -11.51 4.67
CA ALA A 52 -3.95 -11.94 5.87
C ALA A 52 -2.65 -12.69 5.55
N GLN A 53 -2.67 -13.59 4.56
CA GLN A 53 -1.47 -14.30 4.09
C GLN A 53 -0.44 -13.33 3.51
N ASN A 54 -0.88 -12.39 2.65
CA ASN A 54 -0.03 -11.36 2.08
C ASN A 54 0.61 -10.50 3.16
N LYS A 55 -0.18 -10.07 4.16
CA LYS A 55 0.32 -9.31 5.31
C LYS A 55 1.40 -10.09 6.06
N ALA A 56 1.16 -11.36 6.38
CA ALA A 56 2.11 -12.19 7.11
C ALA A 56 3.43 -12.35 6.34
N ALA A 57 3.36 -12.62 5.03
CA ALA A 57 4.53 -12.72 4.16
C ALA A 57 5.32 -11.40 4.09
N LEU A 58 4.61 -10.26 4.01
CA LEU A 58 5.23 -8.94 4.02
C LEU A 58 5.88 -8.62 5.36
N GLU A 59 5.24 -8.95 6.49
CA GLU A 59 5.83 -8.75 7.82
C GLU A 59 7.11 -9.58 7.97
N GLN A 60 7.11 -10.84 7.51
CA GLN A 60 8.30 -11.69 7.50
C GLN A 60 9.41 -11.09 6.65
N LEU A 61 9.09 -10.65 5.43
CA LEU A 61 10.05 -10.00 4.53
C LEU A 61 10.61 -8.71 5.14
N ALA A 62 9.72 -7.84 5.62
CA ALA A 62 10.07 -6.53 6.16
C ALA A 62 10.91 -6.62 7.43
N ARG A 63 10.72 -7.66 8.27
CA ARG A 63 11.46 -7.87 9.52
C ARG A 63 12.59 -8.88 9.42
N ALA A 64 12.85 -9.44 8.23
CA ALA A 64 13.94 -10.37 8.04
C ALA A 64 15.27 -9.74 8.52
N PRO A 65 16.10 -10.50 9.26
CA PRO A 65 17.43 -10.03 9.63
C PRO A 65 18.28 -9.87 8.37
N LEU A 66 19.23 -8.93 8.42
CA LEU A 66 20.21 -8.80 7.34
C LEU A 66 21.04 -10.08 7.25
N THR A 67 21.21 -10.59 6.03
CA THR A 67 22.14 -11.68 5.72
C THR A 67 23.59 -11.28 6.04
N GLU A 68 24.50 -12.25 6.10
CA GLU A 68 25.93 -11.96 6.36
C GLU A 68 26.53 -10.97 5.35
N ALA A 69 26.20 -11.12 4.06
CA ALA A 69 26.65 -10.19 3.02
C ALA A 69 26.11 -8.77 3.26
N GLN A 70 24.83 -8.64 3.63
CA GLN A 70 24.20 -7.37 3.96
C GLN A 70 24.78 -6.75 5.25
N GLN A 71 25.16 -7.55 6.25
CA GLN A 71 25.83 -7.05 7.46
C GLN A 71 27.25 -6.54 7.14
N LYS A 72 28.00 -7.24 6.27
CA LYS A 72 29.31 -6.75 5.80
C LYS A 72 29.18 -5.44 5.04
N LEU A 73 28.15 -5.32 4.18
CA LEU A 73 27.83 -4.06 3.52
C LEU A 73 27.55 -2.96 4.55
N LEU A 74 26.64 -3.20 5.51
CA LEU A 74 26.32 -2.23 6.56
C LEU A 74 27.57 -1.73 7.31
N GLN A 75 28.46 -2.64 7.71
CA GLN A 75 29.71 -2.27 8.39
C GLN A 75 30.61 -1.39 7.51
N SER A 76 30.65 -1.63 6.20
CA SER A 76 31.37 -0.78 5.25
C SER A 76 30.73 0.61 5.15
N LEU A 77 29.40 0.70 5.15
CA LEU A 77 28.69 1.97 5.05
C LEU A 77 28.84 2.81 6.32
N LEU A 78 28.78 2.19 7.50
CA LEU A 78 28.96 2.88 8.78
C LEU A 78 30.35 3.53 8.92
N LYS A 79 31.39 2.94 8.33
CA LYS A 79 32.75 3.50 8.30
C LYS A 79 32.87 4.78 7.47
N SER A 80 31.92 5.06 6.57
CA SER A 80 31.96 6.27 5.74
C SER A 80 31.72 7.55 6.53
N GLY A 81 31.19 7.48 7.76
CA GLY A 81 31.15 8.58 8.73
C GLY A 81 30.30 9.80 8.34
N GLY A 82 29.50 9.71 7.26
CA GLY A 82 28.69 10.81 6.74
C GLY A 82 27.19 10.64 6.93
N MET A 83 26.42 11.52 6.28
CA MET A 83 24.96 11.39 6.20
C MET A 83 24.57 10.08 5.50
N VAL A 84 23.40 9.53 5.86
CA VAL A 84 22.88 8.26 5.31
C VAL A 84 22.91 8.25 3.78
N GLU A 85 22.45 9.33 3.12
CA GLU A 85 22.43 9.41 1.65
C GLU A 85 23.83 9.39 1.02
N ALA A 86 24.83 9.97 1.69
CA ALA A 86 26.21 9.89 1.23
C ALA A 86 26.71 8.44 1.31
N GLY A 87 26.40 7.73 2.40
CA GLY A 87 26.67 6.30 2.55
C GLY A 87 25.99 5.46 1.45
N LEU A 88 24.71 5.71 1.19
CA LEU A 88 23.94 5.05 0.13
C LEU A 88 24.41 5.42 -1.29
N SER A 89 25.21 6.48 -1.45
CA SER A 89 25.80 6.86 -2.74
C SER A 89 27.23 6.34 -2.93
N THR A 90 27.73 5.53 -2.01
CA THR A 90 29.06 4.90 -2.14
C THR A 90 29.04 3.72 -3.10
N ALA A 91 30.18 3.44 -3.73
CA ALA A 91 30.33 2.32 -4.66
C ALA A 91 29.87 0.95 -4.09
N PRO A 92 30.15 0.58 -2.82
CA PRO A 92 29.64 -0.66 -2.24
C PRO A 92 28.11 -0.75 -2.23
N TYR A 93 27.41 0.33 -1.88
CA TYR A 93 25.95 0.31 -1.88
C TYR A 93 25.39 0.34 -3.30
N LEU A 94 25.97 1.11 -4.23
CA LEU A 94 25.49 1.16 -5.61
C LEU A 94 25.66 -0.17 -6.34
N ALA A 95 26.75 -0.90 -6.07
CA ALA A 95 26.94 -2.27 -6.57
C ALA A 95 25.86 -3.22 -6.01
N TYR A 96 25.64 -3.19 -4.70
CA TYR A 96 24.56 -3.95 -4.06
C TYR A 96 23.19 -3.59 -4.66
N LEU A 97 22.89 -2.30 -4.82
CA LEU A 97 21.64 -1.82 -5.36
C LEU A 97 21.42 -2.34 -6.78
N LYS A 98 22.44 -2.29 -7.64
CA LYS A 98 22.40 -2.85 -9.00
C LYS A 98 22.00 -4.34 -8.98
N GLU A 99 22.57 -5.15 -8.10
CA GLU A 99 22.19 -6.57 -7.96
C GLU A 99 20.72 -6.73 -7.56
N GLN A 100 20.22 -5.90 -6.65
CA GLN A 100 18.84 -5.97 -6.18
C GLN A 100 17.82 -5.50 -7.23
N VAL A 101 18.14 -4.43 -7.97
CA VAL A 101 17.16 -3.72 -8.83
C VAL A 101 17.41 -3.91 -10.31
N GLY A 102 18.57 -4.42 -10.71
CA GLY A 102 18.94 -4.75 -12.09
C GLY A 102 19.29 -3.52 -12.95
N LYS A 103 19.56 -2.37 -12.34
CA LYS A 103 19.89 -1.12 -13.05
C LYS A 103 20.98 -0.34 -12.31
N ASP A 104 21.89 0.24 -13.08
CA ASP A 104 22.90 1.17 -12.59
C ASP A 104 22.31 2.56 -12.39
N TYR A 105 22.60 3.15 -11.22
CA TYR A 105 22.29 4.54 -10.90
C TYR A 105 23.60 5.24 -10.48
N PRO A 106 23.79 6.52 -10.87
CA PRO A 106 25.01 7.24 -10.54
C PRO A 106 25.16 7.51 -9.03
N ASP A 107 24.04 7.68 -8.33
CA ASP A 107 23.97 7.89 -6.90
C ASP A 107 22.60 7.44 -6.36
N PHE A 108 22.42 7.49 -5.03
CA PHE A 108 21.15 7.13 -4.40
C PHE A 108 20.01 8.11 -4.71
N PRO A 109 20.21 9.45 -4.69
CA PRO A 109 19.17 10.40 -5.11
C PRO A 109 18.61 10.15 -6.50
N ALA A 110 19.44 9.77 -7.48
CA ALA A 110 18.99 9.43 -8.84
C ALA A 110 18.11 8.17 -8.85
N TYR A 111 18.38 7.21 -7.96
CA TYR A 111 17.51 6.05 -7.80
C TYR A 111 16.17 6.41 -7.15
N VAL A 112 16.18 7.26 -6.11
CA VAL A 112 14.97 7.79 -5.47
C VAL A 112 14.12 8.57 -6.47
N ALA A 113 14.72 9.45 -7.26
CA ALA A 113 14.03 10.23 -8.30
C ALA A 113 13.41 9.36 -9.41
N ALA A 114 13.89 8.14 -9.61
CA ALA A 114 13.34 7.19 -10.58
C ALA A 114 12.12 6.42 -10.07
N MET A 115 11.70 6.63 -8.81
CA MET A 115 10.56 5.93 -8.21
C MET A 115 9.21 6.52 -8.65
N PRO A 116 8.16 5.67 -8.81
CA PRO A 116 8.23 4.21 -8.84
C PRO A 116 8.85 3.69 -10.15
N THR A 117 9.84 2.80 -10.04
CA THR A 117 10.53 2.21 -11.21
C THR A 117 9.62 1.25 -11.99
N PRO A 118 9.90 0.94 -13.28
CA PRO A 118 9.15 -0.07 -14.04
C PRO A 118 9.10 -1.46 -13.36
N LYS A 119 10.22 -1.89 -12.74
CA LYS A 119 10.27 -3.14 -11.96
C LYS A 119 9.31 -3.08 -10.78
N ARG A 120 9.24 -1.94 -10.07
CA ARG A 120 8.31 -1.78 -8.95
C ARG A 120 6.85 -1.74 -9.40
N LYS A 121 6.53 -1.02 -10.46
CA LYS A 121 5.19 -1.03 -11.08
C LYS A 121 4.77 -2.45 -11.48
N THR A 122 5.70 -3.23 -12.05
CA THR A 122 5.47 -4.63 -12.42
C THR A 122 5.23 -5.52 -11.20
N ALA A 123 5.97 -5.34 -10.10
CA ALA A 123 5.74 -6.08 -8.86
C ALA A 123 4.35 -5.80 -8.26
N VAL A 124 3.89 -4.54 -8.27
CA VAL A 124 2.53 -4.18 -7.83
C VAL A 124 1.48 -4.75 -8.77
N LEU A 125 1.73 -4.73 -10.08
CA LEU A 125 0.85 -5.37 -11.07
C LEU A 125 0.65 -6.86 -10.78
N PHE A 126 1.72 -7.59 -10.44
CA PHE A 126 1.61 -9.01 -10.06
C PHE A 126 0.81 -9.18 -8.77
N ALA A 127 1.06 -8.38 -7.74
CA ALA A 127 0.27 -8.42 -6.51
C ALA A 127 -1.23 -8.16 -6.78
N PHE A 128 -1.55 -7.31 -7.76
CA PHE A 128 -2.93 -7.06 -8.15
C PHE A 128 -3.55 -8.21 -8.94
N LYS A 129 -2.80 -8.92 -9.78
CA LYS A 129 -3.31 -10.13 -10.44
C LYS A 129 -3.76 -11.20 -9.44
N ASP A 130 -3.10 -11.29 -8.29
CA ASP A 130 -3.44 -12.26 -7.25
C ASP A 130 -4.65 -11.82 -6.39
N ALA A 131 -4.86 -10.50 -6.28
CA ALA A 131 -5.90 -9.88 -5.46
C ALA A 131 -7.21 -9.59 -6.20
N PHE A 132 -7.15 -9.30 -7.50
CA PHE A 132 -8.31 -9.06 -8.36
C PHE A 132 -8.82 -10.37 -8.99
N PRO A 133 -10.09 -10.41 -9.42
CA PRO A 133 -10.62 -11.54 -10.19
C PRO A 133 -9.82 -11.79 -11.48
N PRO A 134 -9.63 -13.06 -11.90
CA PRO A 134 -8.82 -13.42 -13.08
C PRO A 134 -9.23 -12.74 -14.40
N GLU A 135 -10.51 -12.36 -14.52
CA GLU A 135 -11.07 -11.64 -15.67
C GLU A 135 -10.68 -10.16 -15.73
N THR A 136 -10.00 -9.63 -14.71
CA THR A 136 -9.55 -8.25 -14.68
C THR A 136 -8.41 -8.06 -15.68
N SER A 137 -8.62 -7.21 -16.67
CA SER A 137 -7.66 -7.04 -17.77
C SER A 137 -6.38 -6.34 -17.31
N ALA A 138 -5.27 -6.61 -18.00
CA ALA A 138 -4.00 -5.95 -17.70
C ALA A 138 -4.08 -4.41 -17.81
N LYS A 139 -4.93 -3.87 -18.68
CA LYS A 139 -5.14 -2.42 -18.81
C LYS A 139 -5.87 -1.84 -17.60
N GLU A 140 -6.89 -2.51 -17.08
CA GLU A 140 -7.56 -2.11 -15.82
C GLU A 140 -6.56 -2.10 -14.67
N LEU A 141 -5.76 -3.17 -14.54
CA LEU A 141 -4.76 -3.26 -13.48
C LEU A 141 -3.72 -2.14 -13.54
N GLN A 142 -3.36 -1.63 -14.73
CA GLN A 142 -2.43 -0.50 -14.85
C GLN A 142 -3.01 0.80 -14.29
N ILE A 143 -4.32 1.05 -14.46
CA ILE A 143 -5.00 2.20 -13.83
C ILE A 143 -4.87 2.07 -12.31
N PHE A 144 -5.15 0.87 -11.79
CA PHE A 144 -5.08 0.61 -10.36
C PHE A 144 -3.66 0.77 -9.83
N VAL A 145 -2.64 0.31 -10.57
CA VAL A 145 -1.23 0.45 -10.17
C VAL A 145 -0.84 1.93 -10.04
N GLY A 146 -1.29 2.78 -10.97
CA GLY A 146 -1.06 4.22 -10.88
C GLY A 146 -1.72 4.83 -9.65
N TYR A 147 -2.98 4.48 -9.42
CA TYR A 147 -3.76 4.93 -8.25
C TYR A 147 -3.12 4.49 -6.93
N TYR A 148 -2.65 3.25 -6.83
CA TYR A 148 -1.98 2.72 -5.65
C TYR A 148 -0.79 3.57 -5.17
N PHE A 149 0.06 4.03 -6.08
CA PHE A 149 1.18 4.89 -5.68
C PHE A 149 0.72 6.26 -5.19
N LYS A 150 -0.41 6.77 -5.70
CA LYS A 150 -1.04 8.00 -5.21
C LYS A 150 -1.60 7.85 -3.81
N VAL A 151 -2.20 6.70 -3.50
CA VAL A 151 -2.64 6.39 -2.13
C VAL A 151 -1.44 6.24 -1.19
N ARG A 152 -0.38 5.54 -1.60
CA ARG A 152 0.88 5.43 -0.81
C ARG A 152 1.47 6.81 -0.48
N GLN A 153 1.50 7.71 -1.46
CA GLN A 153 1.95 9.09 -1.29
C GLN A 153 1.05 9.86 -0.32
N LEU A 154 -0.27 9.81 -0.50
CA LEU A 154 -1.22 10.49 0.37
C LEU A 154 -1.09 10.06 1.84
N ILE A 155 -0.95 8.75 2.09
CA ILE A 155 -0.72 8.21 3.44
C ILE A 155 0.61 8.71 4.01
N ALA A 156 1.66 8.81 3.19
CA ALA A 156 2.96 9.32 3.63
C ALA A 156 2.87 10.80 4.06
N GLU A 157 2.10 11.61 3.32
CA GLU A 157 1.99 13.05 3.55
C GLU A 157 0.99 13.42 4.67
N LYS A 158 -0.06 12.62 4.84
CA LYS A 158 -1.22 12.97 5.69
C LYS A 158 -1.55 11.94 6.78
N GLY A 159 -0.81 10.84 6.83
CA GLY A 159 -1.09 9.72 7.72
C GLY A 159 -2.30 8.87 7.29
N PHE A 160 -2.59 7.83 8.05
CA PHE A 160 -3.63 6.84 7.69
C PHE A 160 -5.06 7.37 7.78
N ALA A 161 -5.32 8.39 8.61
CA ALA A 161 -6.66 8.96 8.78
C ALA A 161 -7.18 9.64 7.51
N VAL A 162 -6.30 10.04 6.60
CA VAL A 162 -6.65 10.68 5.33
C VAL A 162 -7.54 9.81 4.45
N LEU A 163 -7.51 8.48 4.63
CA LEU A 163 -8.33 7.57 3.82
C LEU A 163 -9.84 7.72 4.09
N ASP A 164 -10.21 8.38 5.19
CA ASP A 164 -11.60 8.65 5.60
C ASP A 164 -12.02 10.10 5.28
N THR A 165 -11.24 10.88 4.51
CA THR A 165 -11.50 12.30 4.22
C THR A 165 -11.93 12.56 2.77
N ASP A 166 -12.49 13.74 2.53
CA ASP A 166 -12.86 14.22 1.19
C ASP A 166 -11.64 14.31 0.24
N GLU A 167 -10.44 14.55 0.76
CA GLU A 167 -9.20 14.61 -0.02
C GLU A 167 -8.90 13.25 -0.68
N HIS A 168 -9.07 12.15 0.06
CA HIS A 168 -8.99 10.82 -0.53
C HIS A 168 -10.14 10.57 -1.52
N GLY A 169 -11.34 11.08 -1.23
CA GLY A 169 -12.47 11.04 -2.16
C GLY A 169 -12.19 11.73 -3.51
N GLU A 170 -11.53 12.89 -3.49
CA GLU A 170 -11.08 13.60 -4.70
C GLU A 170 -9.97 12.82 -5.43
N LEU A 171 -8.98 12.32 -4.69
CA LEU A 171 -7.91 11.50 -5.25
C LEU A 171 -8.46 10.26 -5.96
N ARG A 172 -9.45 9.58 -5.36
CA ARG A 172 -10.17 8.45 -5.97
C ARG A 172 -10.95 8.87 -7.22
N ARG A 173 -11.65 10.00 -7.19
CA ARG A 173 -12.37 10.48 -8.37
C ARG A 173 -11.45 10.74 -9.55
N HIS A 174 -10.34 11.45 -9.31
CA HIS A 174 -9.44 11.89 -10.38
C HIS A 174 -8.50 10.80 -10.89
N HIS A 175 -7.96 9.96 -10.00
CA HIS A 175 -6.91 9.01 -10.36
C HIS A 175 -7.41 7.57 -10.53
N LEU A 176 -8.66 7.27 -10.16
CA LEU A 176 -9.26 5.95 -10.33
C LEU A 176 -10.56 6.03 -11.14
N ALA A 177 -11.60 6.70 -10.62
CA ALA A 177 -12.95 6.61 -11.16
C ALA A 177 -13.06 7.21 -12.57
N LYS A 178 -12.43 8.37 -12.81
CA LYS A 178 -12.42 8.99 -14.14
C LYS A 178 -11.65 8.13 -15.17
N PRO A 179 -10.37 7.75 -14.96
CA PRO A 179 -9.65 6.89 -15.90
C PRO A 179 -10.36 5.55 -16.15
N TYR A 180 -10.94 4.95 -15.10
CA TYR A 180 -11.65 3.70 -15.21
C TYR A 180 -12.98 3.84 -15.98
N SER A 181 -13.75 4.89 -15.73
CA SER A 181 -15.00 5.12 -16.47
C SER A 181 -14.75 5.41 -17.96
N GLU A 182 -13.71 6.19 -18.29
CA GLU A 182 -13.30 6.42 -19.69
C GLU A 182 -12.84 5.13 -20.39
N PHE A 183 -12.13 4.26 -19.68
CA PHE A 183 -11.76 2.93 -20.17
C PHE A 183 -13.01 2.08 -20.43
N MET A 184 -13.92 2.04 -19.46
CA MET A 184 -15.14 1.24 -19.51
C MET A 184 -16.11 1.72 -20.59
N GLN A 185 -16.27 3.01 -20.82
CA GLN A 185 -17.11 3.54 -21.91
C GLN A 185 -16.65 3.06 -23.30
N LYS A 186 -15.34 2.84 -23.47
CA LYS A 186 -14.77 2.34 -24.74
C LYS A 186 -14.98 0.85 -24.94
N GLU A 187 -14.98 0.09 -23.84
CA GLU A 187 -15.04 -1.38 -23.86
C GLU A 187 -16.49 -1.92 -23.70
N LEU A 188 -17.45 -1.09 -23.28
CA LEU A 188 -18.78 -1.54 -22.83
C LEU A 188 -19.96 -0.97 -23.62
N LYS A 189 -20.30 -1.65 -24.71
CA LYS A 189 -21.71 -1.75 -25.11
C LYS A 189 -22.34 -2.92 -24.34
N GLY A 190 -23.13 -2.63 -23.30
CA GLY A 190 -24.08 -3.62 -22.74
C GLY A 190 -23.71 -4.35 -21.44
N ILE A 191 -22.79 -3.86 -20.61
CA ILE A 191 -22.63 -4.44 -19.25
C ILE A 191 -23.81 -4.08 -18.35
N ALA A 192 -24.28 -5.05 -17.56
CA ALA A 192 -25.28 -4.85 -16.53
C ALA A 192 -24.73 -3.95 -15.39
N PHE A 193 -25.53 -2.98 -14.95
CA PHE A 193 -25.20 -2.01 -13.91
C PHE A 193 -24.61 -2.63 -12.63
N LEU A 194 -25.11 -3.80 -12.22
CA LEU A 194 -24.61 -4.52 -11.03
C LEU A 194 -23.16 -5.03 -11.18
N VAL A 195 -22.77 -5.49 -12.37
CA VAL A 195 -21.40 -5.93 -12.65
C VAL A 195 -20.45 -4.74 -12.64
N PHE A 196 -20.91 -3.60 -13.18
CA PHE A 196 -20.17 -2.35 -13.12
C PHE A 196 -19.94 -1.89 -11.67
N LEU A 197 -20.98 -1.91 -10.83
CA LEU A 197 -20.86 -1.57 -9.41
C LEU A 197 -19.89 -2.49 -8.66
N LYS A 198 -19.98 -3.82 -8.85
CA LYS A 198 -19.04 -4.78 -8.24
C LYS A 198 -17.60 -4.46 -8.62
N LYS A 199 -17.33 -4.19 -9.91
CA LYS A 199 -15.98 -3.84 -10.40
C LYS A 199 -15.48 -2.52 -9.84
N MET A 200 -16.33 -1.49 -9.79
CA MET A 200 -15.99 -0.19 -9.21
C MET A 200 -15.65 -0.27 -7.73
N MET A 201 -16.39 -1.07 -6.95
CA MET A 201 -16.09 -1.29 -5.54
C MET A 201 -14.71 -1.94 -5.35
N GLN A 202 -14.39 -2.96 -6.14
CA GLN A 202 -13.08 -3.62 -6.09
C GLN A 202 -11.94 -2.70 -6.51
N ALA A 203 -12.17 -1.91 -7.57
CA ALA A 203 -11.23 -0.92 -8.07
C ALA A 203 -10.85 0.11 -7.00
N ALA A 204 -11.77 0.47 -6.11
CA ALA A 204 -11.51 1.36 -4.99
C ALA A 204 -10.85 0.64 -3.81
N MET A 205 -11.43 -0.47 -3.35
CA MET A 205 -11.03 -1.10 -2.08
C MET A 205 -9.66 -1.79 -2.14
N ILE A 206 -9.36 -2.53 -3.21
CA ILE A 206 -8.15 -3.36 -3.26
C ILE A 206 -6.88 -2.50 -3.26
N PRO A 207 -6.76 -1.46 -4.11
CA PRO A 207 -5.56 -0.62 -4.10
C PRO A 207 -5.39 0.14 -2.78
N ASP A 208 -6.49 0.64 -2.19
CA ASP A 208 -6.47 1.36 -0.91
C ASP A 208 -5.95 0.46 0.22
N ASN A 209 -6.52 -0.74 0.35
CA ASN A 209 -6.13 -1.71 1.38
C ASN A 209 -4.67 -2.13 1.22
N LEU A 210 -4.25 -2.47 0.00
CA LEU A 210 -2.86 -2.88 -0.26
C LEU A 210 -1.88 -1.71 -0.01
N ALA A 211 -2.24 -0.49 -0.38
CA ALA A 211 -1.41 0.68 -0.12
C ALA A 211 -1.24 0.90 1.39
N ALA A 212 -2.34 0.90 2.15
CA ALA A 212 -2.33 1.08 3.59
C ALA A 212 -1.56 -0.05 4.30
N MET A 213 -1.84 -1.31 3.95
CA MET A 213 -1.17 -2.47 4.51
C MET A 213 0.34 -2.41 4.27
N HIS A 214 0.77 -2.19 3.02
CA HIS A 214 2.20 -2.15 2.70
C HIS A 214 2.89 -1.00 3.44
N THR A 215 2.32 0.21 3.41
CA THR A 215 2.88 1.36 4.14
C THR A 215 3.05 1.03 5.62
N LYS A 216 2.00 0.51 6.27
CA LYS A 216 2.01 0.21 7.71
C LYS A 216 3.04 -0.85 8.08
N VAL A 217 3.14 -1.93 7.29
CA VAL A 217 4.09 -3.02 7.56
C VAL A 217 5.53 -2.53 7.46
N TYR A 218 5.88 -1.79 6.41
CA TYR A 218 7.24 -1.28 6.24
C TYR A 218 7.58 -0.19 7.25
N GLN A 219 6.68 0.77 7.48
CA GLN A 219 6.89 1.83 8.48
C GLN A 219 7.19 1.24 9.86
N ARG A 220 6.37 0.28 10.33
CA ARG A 220 6.58 -0.39 11.62
C ARG A 220 7.91 -1.16 11.67
N ALA A 221 8.24 -1.92 10.63
CA ALA A 221 9.49 -2.67 10.59
C ALA A 221 10.73 -1.76 10.50
N TRP A 222 10.59 -0.53 10.00
CA TRP A 222 11.66 0.46 9.98
C TRP A 222 11.75 1.20 11.32
N GLN A 223 10.62 1.56 11.92
CA GLN A 223 10.54 2.12 13.27
C GLN A 223 11.28 1.22 14.28
N GLU A 224 10.96 -0.08 14.29
CA GLU A 224 11.62 -1.07 15.16
C GLU A 224 13.15 -1.09 14.97
N ARG A 225 13.65 -0.86 13.75
CA ARG A 225 15.09 -0.80 13.46
C ARG A 225 15.71 0.50 13.94
N LEU A 226 15.04 1.63 13.73
CA LEU A 226 15.51 2.94 14.19
C LEU A 226 15.55 2.99 15.72
N GLU A 227 14.52 2.48 16.41
CA GLU A 227 14.48 2.38 17.87
C GLU A 227 15.62 1.51 18.42
N LYS A 228 15.94 0.40 17.75
CA LYS A 228 16.97 -0.54 18.21
C LYS A 228 18.40 -0.10 17.90
N HIS A 229 18.62 0.56 16.76
CA HIS A 229 19.98 0.83 16.23
C HIS A 229 20.31 2.32 16.11
N GLY A 230 19.38 3.21 16.45
CA GLY A 230 19.52 4.65 16.25
C GLY A 230 19.29 5.07 14.80
N ALA A 231 19.21 6.39 14.57
CA ALA A 231 18.85 6.98 13.27
C ALA A 231 19.73 6.52 12.10
N SER A 232 21.05 6.74 12.20
CA SER A 232 21.98 6.47 11.10
C SER A 232 22.07 4.97 10.73
N GLU A 233 22.37 4.11 11.70
CA GLU A 233 22.44 2.66 11.45
C GLU A 233 21.06 2.08 11.11
N GLY A 234 20.01 2.53 11.79
CA GLY A 234 18.63 2.11 11.54
C GLY A 234 18.20 2.36 10.10
N LEU A 235 18.39 3.59 9.59
CA LEU A 235 18.05 3.95 8.21
C LEU A 235 18.86 3.13 7.19
N LEU A 236 20.16 2.92 7.43
CA LEU A 236 20.97 2.05 6.57
C LEU A 236 20.45 0.61 6.57
N ARG A 237 20.07 0.06 7.72
CA ARG A 237 19.45 -1.26 7.82
C ARG A 237 18.14 -1.33 7.04
N CYS A 238 17.31 -0.29 7.08
CA CYS A 238 16.07 -0.21 6.30
C CYS A 238 16.34 -0.18 4.78
N ALA A 239 17.31 0.63 4.35
CA ALA A 239 17.72 0.75 2.95
C ALA A 239 18.36 -0.53 2.39
N ILE A 240 19.02 -1.34 3.23
CA ILE A 240 19.60 -2.62 2.84
C ILE A 240 18.55 -3.74 2.89
N ALA A 241 17.69 -3.79 3.89
CA ALA A 241 16.69 -4.86 4.01
C ALA A 241 15.63 -4.78 2.92
N THR A 242 15.19 -3.57 2.57
CA THR A 242 14.06 -3.34 1.67
C THR A 242 14.36 -2.20 0.69
N PRO A 243 15.39 -2.32 -0.19
CA PRO A 243 15.93 -1.21 -0.97
C PRO A 243 14.88 -0.54 -1.88
N THR A 244 13.99 -1.33 -2.48
CA THR A 244 12.94 -0.80 -3.36
C THR A 244 11.84 -0.07 -2.58
N GLU A 245 11.43 -0.58 -1.43
CA GLU A 245 10.41 0.10 -0.62
C GLU A 245 10.95 1.32 0.09
N PHE A 246 12.17 1.23 0.60
CA PHE A 246 12.84 2.35 1.25
C PHE A 246 12.97 3.53 0.29
N ALA A 247 13.48 3.31 -0.93
CA ALA A 247 13.59 4.37 -1.92
C ALA A 247 12.24 4.88 -2.43
N LEU A 248 11.22 4.01 -2.55
CA LEU A 248 9.86 4.46 -2.88
C LEU A 248 9.31 5.42 -1.83
N MET A 249 9.37 5.05 -0.54
CA MET A 249 8.85 5.91 0.51
C MET A 249 9.69 7.18 0.66
N ARG A 250 11.03 7.08 0.62
CA ARG A 250 11.94 8.24 0.63
C ARG A 250 11.61 9.24 -0.48
N SER A 251 11.13 8.79 -1.64
CA SER A 251 10.78 9.68 -2.77
C SER A 251 9.59 10.61 -2.51
N PHE A 252 8.80 10.36 -1.47
CA PHE A 252 7.67 11.21 -1.09
C PHE A 252 8.05 12.34 -0.13
N PHE A 253 9.30 12.38 0.32
CA PHE A 253 9.78 13.37 1.28
C PHE A 253 10.84 14.26 0.64
N GLU A 254 10.92 15.51 1.10
CA GLU A 254 11.92 16.47 0.64
C GLU A 254 13.34 15.99 1.01
N ASP A 255 13.54 15.64 2.29
CA ASP A 255 14.83 15.23 2.82
C ASP A 255 14.75 13.95 3.69
N THR A 256 15.93 13.46 4.11
CA THR A 256 16.03 12.29 4.98
C THR A 256 15.48 12.56 6.38
N THR A 257 15.51 13.80 6.86
CA THR A 257 15.02 14.17 8.20
C THR A 257 13.49 14.06 8.26
N ALA A 258 12.79 14.60 7.26
CA ALA A 258 11.33 14.47 7.14
C ALA A 258 10.91 13.01 7.00
N PHE A 259 11.66 12.23 6.24
CA PHE A 259 11.40 10.79 6.10
C PHE A 259 11.62 10.03 7.41
N GLU A 260 12.72 10.31 8.13
CA GLU A 260 13.00 9.71 9.44
C GLU A 260 11.89 10.04 10.44
N LYS A 261 11.48 11.31 10.51
CA LYS A 261 10.38 11.75 11.37
C LYS A 261 9.11 10.96 11.07
N TRP A 262 8.75 10.82 9.79
CA TRP A 262 7.59 10.02 9.39
C TRP A 262 7.71 8.54 9.81
N ILE A 263 8.90 7.93 9.76
CA ILE A 263 9.10 6.55 10.23
C ILE A 263 8.81 6.43 11.74
N LEU A 264 9.26 7.42 12.52
CA LEU A 264 9.12 7.45 13.98
C LEU A 264 7.72 7.88 14.44
N GLU A 265 6.97 8.61 13.63
CA GLU A 265 5.57 8.92 13.89
C GLU A 265 4.76 7.62 13.93
N SER A 266 4.11 7.37 15.08
CA SER A 266 3.33 6.14 15.27
C SER A 266 2.29 6.00 14.16
N ALA A 267 2.34 4.87 13.45
CA ALA A 267 1.29 4.46 12.50
C ALA A 267 -0.09 4.33 13.16
N GLU A 268 -0.18 4.44 14.49
CA GLU A 268 -1.39 4.36 15.31
C GLU A 268 -1.64 5.63 16.15
N GLY A 269 -0.81 6.68 16.04
CA GLY A 269 -0.76 7.83 16.96
C GLY A 269 -1.74 8.98 16.71
N ALA A 270 -2.20 9.22 15.48
CA ALA A 270 -3.09 10.37 15.21
C ALA A 270 -4.56 10.17 15.64
N ALA A 271 -4.97 8.96 16.03
CA ALA A 271 -6.35 8.68 16.48
C ALA A 271 -6.50 8.65 18.01
N ALA A 272 -5.39 8.73 18.75
CA ALA A 272 -5.40 8.67 20.21
C ALA A 272 -5.46 10.07 20.87
N GLU A 273 -5.00 11.12 20.20
CA GLU A 273 -4.95 12.47 20.78
C GLU A 273 -6.31 13.20 20.70
N GLU A 274 -7.17 12.90 19.72
CA GLU A 274 -8.49 13.56 19.62
C GLU A 274 -9.52 13.04 20.66
N ASN A 275 -9.27 11.86 21.25
CA ASN A 275 -10.10 11.31 22.33
C ASN A 275 -9.61 11.69 23.74
N ALA A 276 -8.43 12.29 23.86
CA ALA A 276 -7.89 12.73 25.16
C ALA A 276 -8.29 14.17 25.51
N GLU A 277 -8.68 14.99 24.53
CA GLU A 277 -9.18 16.35 24.75
C GLU A 277 -10.71 16.44 24.85
N SER A 278 -11.41 15.30 24.72
CA SER A 278 -12.87 15.20 24.78
C SER A 278 -13.41 14.50 26.05
N GLN A 279 -12.60 14.33 27.10
CA GLN A 279 -13.03 13.78 28.40
C GLN A 279 -12.87 14.78 29.54
#